data_AF-G9KYF9-F1
#
_entry.id   AF-G9KYF9-F1
#
_cell.length_a   1.000
_cell.length_b   1.000
_cell.length_c   1.000
_cell.angle_alpha   90.00
_cell.angle_beta   90.00
_cell.angle_gamma   90.00
#
_symmetry.space_group_name_H-M   'P 1'
#
loop_
_entity.id
_entity.type
_entity.pdbx_description
1 polymer ?
#
loop_
_entity_poly.entity_id
_entity_poly.type
_entity_poly.pdbx_seq_one_letter_code
_entity_poly.pdbx_strand_id
1 'polypeptide(L)'
;LPLAHCGCTSNGVYYQRGDSFVTEDCSQRCTCARSGALLCEPLSCRAGEICTLANLTRGCFRESPCLQNPCQNDGRCWEQGTHFTCECELGYGGHLCTEPWDGPAPGKPEASNFVAILLGMLVPVVVLVPAVTRGCLSRKG
;
A
#
# COMPACT_ATOMS: atom_id res chain seq x y z
N LEU A 1 -35.62 -2.71 -24.04
CA LEU A 1 -35.23 -2.98 -22.63
C LEU A 1 -34.88 -1.64 -21.98
N PRO A 2 -35.53 -1.18 -20.88
CA PRO A 2 -35.17 0.10 -20.30
C PRO A 2 -33.90 -0.06 -19.44
N LEU A 3 -32.76 0.40 -19.97
CA LEU A 3 -31.43 0.36 -19.33
C LEU A 3 -31.35 1.12 -17.99
N ALA A 4 -32.31 2.01 -17.71
CA ALA A 4 -32.35 2.81 -16.48
C ALA A 4 -32.47 1.98 -15.20
N HIS A 5 -32.88 0.70 -15.30
CA HIS A 5 -32.93 -0.15 -14.12
C HIS A 5 -31.56 -0.69 -13.69
N CYS A 6 -30.50 -0.62 -14.50
CA CYS A 6 -29.23 -1.31 -14.20
C CYS A 6 -28.07 -0.39 -13.80
N GLY A 7 -28.19 0.92 -13.98
CA GLY A 7 -27.13 1.88 -13.68
C GLY A 7 -27.52 3.30 -14.08
N CYS A 8 -26.53 4.19 -14.08
CA CYS A 8 -26.69 5.61 -14.36
C CYS A 8 -25.70 6.01 -15.46
N THR A 9 -26.02 7.05 -16.23
CA THR A 9 -25.09 7.61 -17.22
C THR A 9 -24.87 9.09 -16.92
N SER A 10 -23.61 9.53 -16.90
CA SER A 10 -23.24 10.94 -16.77
C SER A 10 -22.13 11.27 -17.77
N ASN A 11 -22.30 12.34 -18.56
CA ASN A 11 -21.36 12.77 -19.62
C ASN A 11 -20.89 11.64 -20.56
N GLY A 12 -21.79 10.70 -20.89
CA GLY A 12 -21.49 9.56 -21.76
C GLY A 12 -20.79 8.38 -21.07
N VAL A 13 -20.46 8.50 -19.78
CA VAL A 13 -19.88 7.42 -18.97
C VAL A 13 -20.98 6.68 -18.22
N TYR A 14 -20.95 5.34 -18.27
CA TYR A 14 -21.87 4.47 -17.54
C TYR A 14 -21.32 4.11 -16.16
N TYR A 15 -22.17 4.20 -15.16
CA TYR A 15 -21.90 3.89 -13.75
C TYR A 15 -22.84 2.79 -13.29
N GLN A 16 -22.30 1.77 -12.64
CA GLN A 16 -23.08 0.71 -12.01
C GLN A 16 -23.77 1.23 -10.75
N ARG A 17 -24.82 0.52 -10.31
CA ARG A 17 -25.52 0.88 -9.06
C ARG A 17 -24.54 0.81 -7.89
N GLY A 18 -24.48 1.89 -7.11
CA GLY A 18 -23.55 2.03 -5.99
C GLY A 18 -22.22 2.67 -6.34
N ASP A 19 -21.88 2.85 -7.62
CA ASP A 19 -20.69 3.59 -8.02
C ASP A 19 -20.80 5.05 -7.58
N SER A 20 -19.69 5.61 -7.11
CA SER A 20 -19.56 7.02 -6.78
C SER A 20 -18.43 7.67 -7.57
N PHE A 21 -18.62 8.91 -7.99
CA PHE A 21 -17.62 9.71 -8.67
C PHE A 21 -17.65 11.16 -8.21
N VAL A 22 -16.57 11.90 -8.50
CA VAL A 22 -16.45 13.34 -8.26
C VAL A 22 -16.37 14.05 -9.60
N THR A 23 -17.06 15.18 -9.74
CA THR A 23 -17.04 15.99 -10.96
C THR A 23 -15.64 16.54 -11.27
N GLU A 24 -15.40 16.95 -12.52
CA GLU A 24 -14.07 17.40 -12.95
C GLU A 24 -13.52 18.58 -12.13
N ASP A 25 -14.42 19.49 -11.73
CA ASP A 25 -14.16 20.67 -10.91
C ASP A 25 -14.25 20.40 -9.39
N CYS A 26 -14.47 19.15 -8.99
CA CYS A 26 -14.74 18.74 -7.61
C CYS A 26 -15.88 19.52 -6.93
N SER A 27 -16.83 20.08 -7.68
CA SER A 27 -17.99 20.79 -7.13
C SER A 27 -19.06 19.86 -6.57
N GLN A 28 -19.09 18.61 -7.03
CA GLN A 28 -20.07 17.61 -6.60
C GLN A 28 -19.45 16.22 -6.46
N ARG A 29 -20.01 15.44 -5.52
CA ARG A 29 -19.85 13.99 -5.43
C ARG A 29 -21.18 13.34 -5.78
N CYS A 30 -21.19 12.48 -6.79
CA CYS A 30 -22.38 11.80 -7.25
C CYS A 30 -22.31 10.30 -6.95
N THR A 31 -23.45 9.69 -6.61
CA THR A 31 -23.59 8.23 -6.46
C THR A 31 -24.75 7.73 -7.30
N CYS A 32 -24.56 6.63 -8.03
CA CYS A 32 -25.62 6.00 -8.77
C CYS A 32 -26.54 5.20 -7.84
N ALA A 33 -27.74 5.73 -7.56
CA ALA A 33 -28.68 5.10 -6.67
C ALA A 33 -29.28 3.82 -7.25
N ARG A 34 -29.87 2.99 -6.38
CA ARG A 34 -30.58 1.77 -6.79
C ARG A 34 -31.77 2.06 -7.72
N SER A 35 -32.32 3.27 -7.66
CA SER A 35 -33.38 3.75 -8.55
C SER A 35 -32.94 4.07 -9.97
N GLY A 36 -31.63 4.05 -10.27
CA GLY A 36 -31.08 4.53 -11.55
C GLY A 36 -30.92 6.05 -11.62
N ALA A 37 -31.16 6.77 -10.52
CA ALA A 37 -30.93 8.21 -10.42
C ALA A 37 -29.52 8.51 -9.90
N LEU A 38 -28.90 9.57 -10.42
CA LEU A 38 -27.69 10.15 -9.83
C LEU A 38 -28.06 11.02 -8.64
N LEU A 39 -27.52 10.70 -7.48
CA LEU A 39 -27.64 11.51 -6.26
C LEU A 39 -26.34 12.25 -6.05
N CYS A 40 -26.35 13.57 -6.27
CA CYS A 40 -25.16 14.41 -6.18
C CYS A 40 -25.24 15.36 -4.98
N GLU A 41 -24.16 15.41 -4.21
CA GLU A 41 -24.00 16.29 -3.06
C GLU A 41 -22.90 17.32 -3.35
N PRO A 42 -23.05 18.57 -2.89
CA PRO A 42 -21.99 19.58 -3.02
C PRO A 42 -20.69 19.12 -2.38
N LEU A 43 -19.58 19.34 -3.08
CA LEU A 43 -18.23 19.07 -2.61
C LEU A 43 -17.40 20.35 -2.75
N SER A 44 -16.53 20.59 -1.78
CA SER A 44 -15.52 21.64 -1.84
C SER A 44 -14.29 21.13 -1.10
N CYS A 45 -13.13 21.19 -1.76
CA CYS A 45 -11.87 20.78 -1.15
C CYS A 45 -11.49 21.70 0.01
N ARG A 46 -10.86 21.13 1.04
CA ARG A 46 -10.41 21.88 2.22
C ARG A 46 -9.15 22.68 1.90
N ALA A 47 -8.79 23.61 2.78
CA ALA A 47 -7.52 24.32 2.66
C ALA A 47 -6.34 23.33 2.69
N GLY A 48 -5.45 23.42 1.70
CA GLY A 48 -4.31 22.50 1.51
C GLY A 48 -4.64 21.22 0.74
N GLU A 49 -5.87 21.06 0.26
CA GLU A 49 -6.25 20.00 -0.69
C GLU A 49 -6.35 20.58 -2.10
N ILE A 50 -5.97 19.77 -3.09
CA ILE A 50 -6.12 20.07 -4.50
C ILE A 50 -7.11 19.09 -5.14
N CYS A 51 -7.92 19.60 -6.07
CA CYS A 51 -8.78 18.76 -6.91
C CYS A 51 -7.92 18.15 -8.02
N THR A 52 -7.67 16.85 -7.95
CA THR A 52 -6.87 16.15 -8.96
C THR A 52 -7.27 14.69 -9.07
N LEU A 53 -6.61 13.97 -9.99
CA LEU A 53 -6.64 12.51 -10.06
C LEU A 53 -5.48 11.98 -9.22
N ALA A 54 -5.78 11.18 -8.19
CA ALA A 54 -4.79 10.44 -7.43
C ALA A 54 -5.33 9.05 -7.10
N ASN A 55 -4.45 8.04 -7.08
CA ASN A 55 -4.83 6.64 -6.91
C ASN A 55 -5.97 6.22 -7.85
N LEU A 56 -5.92 6.66 -9.11
CA LEU A 56 -6.94 6.38 -10.14
C LEU A 56 -8.35 6.94 -9.85
N THR A 57 -8.48 7.84 -8.87
CA THR A 57 -9.77 8.45 -8.51
C THR A 57 -9.68 9.96 -8.53
N ARG A 58 -10.74 10.63 -9.01
CA ARG A 58 -10.85 12.09 -8.90
C ARG A 58 -11.37 12.46 -7.52
N GLY A 59 -10.77 13.47 -6.90
CA GLY A 59 -11.18 13.92 -5.59
C GLY A 59 -10.32 15.05 -5.06
N CYS A 60 -10.56 15.37 -3.79
CA CYS A 60 -9.75 16.30 -3.02
C CYS A 60 -8.65 15.51 -2.31
N PHE A 61 -7.41 15.82 -2.63
CA PHE A 61 -6.25 15.18 -2.03
C PHE A 61 -5.33 16.23 -1.45
N ARG A 62 -4.72 15.93 -0.31
CA ARG A 62 -3.71 16.80 0.28
C ARG A 62 -2.53 16.94 -0.68
N GLU A 63 -2.04 18.16 -0.86
CA GLU A 63 -0.83 18.41 -1.62
C GLU A 63 0.37 17.69 -0.96
N SER A 64 1.10 16.93 -1.78
CA SER A 64 2.26 16.14 -1.35
C SER A 64 3.15 15.89 -2.57
N PRO A 65 4.49 15.88 -2.42
CA PRO A 65 5.39 15.49 -3.49
C PRO A 65 5.20 14.03 -3.93
N CYS A 66 4.54 13.19 -3.12
CA CYS A 66 4.21 11.81 -3.48
C CYS A 66 2.80 11.64 -4.07
N LEU A 67 2.02 12.70 -4.22
CA LEU A 67 0.60 12.61 -4.59
C LEU A 67 0.36 11.88 -5.93
N GLN A 68 1.22 12.11 -6.91
CA GLN A 68 1.15 11.44 -8.22
C GLN A 68 2.22 10.35 -8.40
N ASN A 69 2.85 9.91 -7.29
CA ASN A 69 4.02 9.04 -7.24
C ASN A 69 5.07 9.34 -8.34
N PRO A 70 6.09 10.17 -8.06
CA PRO A 70 7.15 10.47 -9.02
C PRO A 70 8.08 9.28 -9.33
N CYS A 71 8.08 8.25 -8.49
CA CYS A 71 8.94 7.07 -8.62
C CYS A 71 8.48 6.18 -9.78
N GLN A 72 9.42 5.72 -10.59
CA GLN A 72 9.17 4.84 -11.74
C GLN A 72 9.38 3.37 -11.38
N ASN A 73 9.02 2.47 -12.29
CA ASN A 73 9.23 1.01 -12.17
C ASN A 73 8.70 0.45 -10.84
N ASP A 74 7.45 0.79 -10.52
CA ASP A 74 6.76 0.39 -9.29
C ASP A 74 7.43 0.83 -7.99
N GLY A 75 8.36 1.79 -8.06
CA GLY A 75 9.02 2.37 -6.89
C GLY A 75 8.05 3.05 -5.92
N ARG A 76 8.38 2.97 -4.63
CA ARG A 76 7.58 3.54 -3.55
C ARG A 76 8.07 4.93 -3.17
N CYS A 77 7.17 5.91 -3.21
CA CYS A 77 7.47 7.27 -2.77
C CYS A 77 7.28 7.44 -1.26
N TRP A 78 8.27 8.06 -0.62
CA TRP A 78 8.25 8.45 0.77
C TRP A 78 8.37 9.97 0.89
N GLU A 79 7.38 10.61 1.54
CA GLU A 79 7.36 12.05 1.76
C GLU A 79 8.31 12.45 2.91
N GLN A 80 9.13 13.46 2.68
CA GLN A 80 10.06 14.05 3.65
C GLN A 80 9.88 15.58 3.66
N GLY A 81 8.77 16.02 4.27
CA GLY A 81 8.38 17.42 4.28
C GLY A 81 8.06 17.91 2.86
N THR A 82 8.85 18.86 2.34
CA THR A 82 8.69 19.38 0.98
C THR A 82 9.39 18.54 -0.09
N HIS A 83 10.17 17.54 0.32
CA HIS A 83 10.93 16.66 -0.57
C HIS A 83 10.34 15.25 -0.55
N PHE A 84 10.79 14.41 -1.47
CA PHE A 84 10.47 12.99 -1.49
C PHE A 84 11.72 12.14 -1.70
N THR A 85 11.60 10.84 -1.43
CA THR A 85 12.60 9.85 -1.78
C THR A 85 11.91 8.62 -2.35
N CYS A 86 12.54 7.99 -3.33
CA CYS A 86 12.05 6.74 -3.90
C CYS A 86 12.78 5.55 -3.27
N GLU A 87 12.00 4.59 -2.79
CA GLU A 87 12.46 3.23 -2.52
C GLU A 87 12.25 2.42 -3.80
N CYS A 88 13.35 2.06 -4.45
CA CYS A 88 13.32 1.37 -5.74
C CYS A 88 13.14 -0.14 -5.59
N GLU A 89 12.35 -0.70 -6.49
CA GLU A 89 12.23 -2.15 -6.64
C GLU A 89 13.54 -2.75 -7.19
N LEU A 90 13.68 -4.07 -7.03
CA LEU A 90 14.87 -4.81 -7.46
C LEU A 90 15.15 -4.59 -8.95
N GLY A 91 16.41 -4.36 -9.28
CA GLY A 91 16.85 -4.11 -10.67
C GLY A 91 16.76 -2.65 -11.09
N TYR A 92 16.34 -1.74 -10.21
CA TYR A 92 16.29 -0.30 -10.50
C TYR A 92 16.97 0.55 -9.41
N GLY A 93 17.47 1.72 -9.81
CA GLY A 93 18.17 2.68 -8.98
C GLY A 93 18.00 4.12 -9.47
N GLY A 94 18.75 5.03 -8.84
CA GLY A 94 18.65 6.47 -9.07
C GLY A 94 17.52 7.12 -8.26
N HIS A 95 17.46 8.46 -8.29
CA HIS A 95 16.50 9.23 -7.48
C HIS A 95 15.03 8.95 -7.84
N LEU A 96 14.76 8.53 -9.09
CA LEU A 96 13.41 8.25 -9.60
C LEU A 96 13.20 6.77 -9.99
N CYS A 97 14.13 5.88 -9.63
CA CYS A 97 14.08 4.47 -10.00
C CYS A 97 14.05 4.22 -11.53
N THR A 98 14.62 5.10 -12.33
CA THR A 98 14.66 4.98 -13.80
C THR A 98 15.88 4.23 -14.31
N GLU A 99 16.92 4.13 -13.49
CA GLU A 99 18.21 3.55 -13.90
C GLU A 99 18.18 2.04 -13.65
N PRO A 100 18.55 1.18 -14.60
CA PRO A 100 18.78 -0.23 -14.34
C PRO A 100 19.90 -0.42 -13.31
N TRP A 101 19.70 -1.30 -12.35
CA TRP A 101 20.64 -1.59 -11.28
C TRP A 101 21.03 -3.07 -11.27
N ASP A 102 22.25 -3.35 -11.71
CA ASP A 102 22.84 -4.71 -11.72
C ASP A 102 23.61 -5.05 -10.43
N GLY A 103 23.57 -4.15 -9.43
CA GLY A 103 24.26 -4.35 -8.16
C GLY A 103 23.50 -5.27 -7.20
N PRO A 104 24.14 -5.72 -6.10
CA PRO A 104 23.46 -6.49 -5.06
C PRO A 104 22.27 -5.70 -4.50
N ALA A 105 21.17 -6.40 -4.18
CA ALA A 105 19.96 -5.79 -3.64
C ALA A 105 20.28 -4.90 -2.42
N PRO A 106 19.81 -3.64 -2.38
CA PRO A 106 20.00 -2.79 -1.22
C PRO A 106 19.22 -3.35 -0.03
N GLY A 107 19.94 -3.96 0.91
CA GLY A 107 19.60 -4.10 2.32
C GLY A 107 18.13 -4.31 2.68
N LYS A 108 17.57 -5.47 2.36
CA LYS A 108 16.68 -6.10 3.35
C LYS A 108 17.63 -6.65 4.43
N PRO A 109 17.59 -6.19 5.69
CA PRO A 109 18.38 -6.83 6.72
C PRO A 109 18.00 -8.30 6.71
N GLU A 110 18.98 -9.17 6.46
CA GLU A 110 18.79 -10.60 6.66
C GLU A 110 18.20 -10.76 8.05
N ALA A 111 17.06 -11.46 8.13
CA ALA A 111 16.38 -11.72 9.39
C ALA A 111 17.46 -12.15 10.41
N SER A 112 17.64 -11.30 11.42
CA SER A 112 18.81 -11.29 12.28
C SER A 112 19.24 -12.70 12.65
N ASN A 113 20.51 -13.04 12.40
CA ASN A 113 21.14 -14.31 12.82
C ASN A 113 20.91 -14.59 14.32
N PHE A 114 20.56 -13.56 15.10
CA PHE A 114 20.09 -13.67 16.47
C PHE A 114 18.90 -14.64 16.65
N VAL A 115 17.94 -14.71 15.72
CA VAL A 115 16.81 -15.66 15.81
C VAL A 115 17.31 -17.09 15.65
N ALA A 116 18.24 -17.33 14.72
CA ALA A 116 18.85 -18.64 14.51
C ALA A 116 19.75 -19.06 15.69
N ILE A 117 20.50 -18.12 16.28
CA ILE A 117 21.33 -18.35 17.49
C ILE A 117 20.44 -18.62 18.71
N LEU A 118 19.36 -17.88 18.93
CA LEU A 118 18.43 -18.10 20.04
C LEU A 118 17.75 -19.47 19.93
N LEU A 119 17.26 -19.85 18.75
CA LEU A 119 16.69 -21.17 18.51
C LEU A 119 17.77 -22.26 18.65
N GLY A 120 18.97 -22.02 18.14
CA GLY A 120 20.12 -22.93 18.22
C GLY A 120 20.67 -23.13 19.65
N MET A 121 20.48 -22.18 20.56
CA MET A 121 20.83 -22.30 21.98
C MET A 121 19.73 -22.98 22.81
N LEU A 122 18.45 -22.86 22.40
CA LEU A 122 17.33 -23.55 23.07
C LEU A 122 17.35 -25.06 22.83
N VAL A 123 17.72 -25.52 21.62
CA VAL A 123 17.79 -26.95 21.27
C VAL A 123 18.74 -27.76 22.18
N PRO A 124 20.02 -27.38 22.38
CA PRO A 124 20.91 -28.11 23.26
C PRO A 124 20.46 -28.03 24.73
N VAL A 125 19.84 -26.95 25.20
CA VAL A 125 19.27 -26.90 26.56
C VAL A 125 18.11 -27.89 26.71
N VAL A 126 17.19 -27.93 25.75
CA VAL A 126 16.04 -28.84 25.76
C VAL A 126 16.44 -30.31 25.52
N VAL A 127 17.58 -30.59 24.90
CA VAL A 127 18.06 -31.97 24.69
C VAL A 127 18.99 -32.43 25.81
N LEU A 128 19.94 -31.59 26.24
CA LEU A 128 20.95 -31.93 27.24
C LEU A 128 20.39 -31.92 28.66
N VAL A 129 19.47 -31.00 29.02
CA VAL A 129 18.89 -30.96 30.38
C VAL A 129 18.07 -32.22 30.68
N PRO A 130 17.16 -32.70 29.81
CA PRO A 130 16.50 -33.98 30.04
C PRO A 130 17.44 -35.18 29.89
N ALA A 131 18.51 -35.12 29.06
CA ALA A 131 19.49 -36.21 28.98
C ALA A 131 20.35 -36.32 30.26
N VAL A 132 20.73 -35.20 30.89
CA VAL A 132 21.49 -35.17 32.14
C VAL A 132 20.61 -35.55 33.34
N THR A 133 19.35 -35.13 33.37
CA THR A 133 18.42 -35.57 34.42
C THR A 133 18.02 -37.04 34.26
N ARG A 134 17.86 -37.56 33.04
CA ARG A 134 17.70 -39.00 32.77
C ARG A 134 18.98 -39.80 33.05
N GLY A 135 20.15 -39.24 32.77
CA GLY A 135 21.46 -39.86 33.05
C GLY A 135 21.79 -39.97 34.53
N CYS A 136 21.32 -39.01 35.36
CA CYS A 136 21.43 -39.09 36.82
C CYS A 136 20.44 -40.09 37.44
N LEU A 137 19.32 -40.39 36.79
CA LEU A 137 18.37 -41.42 37.26
C LEU A 137 18.89 -42.85 37.01
N SER A 138 19.75 -43.09 36.01
CA SER A 138 20.33 -44.41 35.75
C SER A 138 21.56 -44.78 36.59
N ARG A 139 22.10 -43.88 37.43
CA ARG A 139 23.31 -44.15 38.24
C ARG A 139 23.02 -44.33 39.73
N LYS A 140 21.76 -44.58 40.10
CA LYS A 140 21.31 -44.82 41.48
C LYS A 140 20.42 -46.07 41.61
N GLY A 141 20.68 -47.10 40.80
CA GLY A 141 20.13 -48.46 40.93
C GLY A 141 21.27 -49.46 41.03
#